data_AF-A0A1M5VAX5-F1
#
_entry.id   AF-A0A1M5VAX5-F1
#
_cell.length_a   1.000
_cell.length_b   1.000
_cell.length_c   1.000
_cell.angle_alpha   90.00
_cell.angle_beta   90.00
_cell.angle_gamma   90.00
#
_symmetry.space_group_name_H-M   'P 1'
#
loop_
_entity.id
_entity.type
_entity.pdbx_description
1 polymer ?
#
loop_
_entity_poly.entity_id
_entity_poly.type
_entity_poly.pdbx_seq_one_letter_code
_entity_poly.pdbx_strand_id
1 'polypeptide(L)'
;MKKAIYKLVTRLGYRIENKKQDQKRRVLFLSKFNIETGLQLAVKAFPFIQSLNGLYDDLKLKDYKEGILLEFENLKIYVETYEEILIVNEIFVKMDYNFFVNDKVVLIDIGTNVGIASLFFSRFSNIEKIYAFEPVDDTYKQALLNFSLNKDMVKVSDFQNYGLGKSDRNEVFLFNKNVKGNTGVRGKMSSSFDASEVVEKEVLIKKVSSEIERIKKENPLSKIVVKMDCEGGEYEIFEDLQESNSIQNIDYFLLEWHDKGSKPIHKVLKENGFGYFSQNLSHNAGMIYAFKSKI
;
A
#
# COMPACT_ATOMS: atom_id res chain seq x y z
N MET A 1 -48.10 3.18 -7.59
CA MET A 1 -47.17 2.02 -7.55
C MET A 1 -45.72 2.42 -7.28
N LYS A 2 -45.02 3.16 -8.16
CA LYS A 2 -43.59 3.52 -7.98
C LYS A 2 -43.24 4.22 -6.65
N LYS A 3 -44.05 5.19 -6.18
CA LYS A 3 -43.84 5.89 -4.90
C LYS A 3 -44.02 5.00 -3.66
N ALA A 4 -44.93 4.01 -3.73
CA ALA A 4 -45.18 3.08 -2.63
C ALA A 4 -44.03 2.07 -2.50
N ILE A 5 -43.55 1.53 -3.63
CA ILE A 5 -42.37 0.67 -3.70
C ILE A 5 -41.13 1.43 -3.22
N TYR A 6 -40.92 2.66 -3.67
CA TYR A 6 -39.80 3.50 -3.22
C TYR A 6 -39.83 3.70 -1.70
N LYS A 7 -40.98 4.08 -1.12
CA LYS A 7 -41.15 4.25 0.33
C LYS A 7 -40.89 2.94 1.11
N LEU A 8 -41.37 1.81 0.61
CA LEU A 8 -41.16 0.49 1.23
C LEU A 8 -39.67 0.13 1.23
N VAL A 9 -39.00 0.26 0.10
CA VAL A 9 -37.57 -0.06 -0.07
C VAL A 9 -36.70 0.86 0.81
N THR A 10 -37.01 2.17 0.88
CA THR A 10 -36.31 3.09 1.78
C THR A 10 -36.55 2.80 3.26
N ARG A 11 -37.74 2.33 3.65
CA ARG A 11 -38.01 1.92 5.04
C ARG A 11 -37.24 0.67 5.45
N LEU A 12 -36.91 -0.18 4.49
CA LEU A 12 -36.08 -1.37 4.69
C LEU A 12 -34.57 -1.05 4.66
N GLY A 13 -34.19 0.24 4.60
CA GLY A 13 -32.78 0.68 4.57
C GLY A 13 -32.14 0.65 3.18
N TYR A 14 -32.89 0.33 2.13
CA TYR A 14 -32.38 0.25 0.76
C TYR A 14 -32.65 1.54 -0.01
N ARG A 15 -31.71 1.94 -0.87
CA ARG A 15 -31.85 3.09 -1.77
C ARG A 15 -32.01 2.61 -3.21
N ILE A 16 -32.99 3.16 -3.92
CA ILE A 16 -33.12 2.94 -5.37
C ILE A 16 -32.37 4.05 -6.09
N GLU A 17 -31.33 3.70 -6.85
CA GLU A 17 -30.56 4.62 -7.66
C GLU A 17 -30.73 4.33 -9.16
N ASN A 18 -30.91 5.39 -9.95
CA ASN A 18 -30.93 5.28 -11.39
C ASN A 18 -29.48 5.29 -11.91
N LYS A 19 -28.96 4.13 -12.33
CA LYS A 19 -27.57 3.99 -12.79
C LYS A 19 -27.17 5.00 -13.89
N LYS A 20 -28.08 5.30 -14.84
CA LYS A 20 -27.80 6.29 -15.90
C LYS A 20 -27.68 7.70 -15.33
N GLN A 21 -28.53 8.05 -14.36
CA GLN A 21 -28.48 9.36 -13.71
C GLN A 21 -27.24 9.48 -12.81
N ASP A 22 -26.86 8.40 -12.10
CA ASP A 22 -25.65 8.37 -11.29
C ASP A 22 -24.40 8.53 -12.16
N GLN A 23 -24.30 7.79 -13.27
CA GLN A 23 -23.18 7.93 -14.21
C GLN A 23 -23.08 9.37 -14.76
N LYS A 24 -24.19 9.99 -15.15
CA LYS A 24 -24.20 11.40 -15.57
C LYS A 24 -23.71 12.34 -14.47
N ARG A 25 -24.11 12.11 -13.22
CA ARG A 25 -23.63 12.89 -12.06
C ARG A 25 -22.12 12.75 -11.87
N ARG A 26 -21.59 11.53 -11.96
CA ARG A 26 -20.14 11.26 -11.84
C ARG A 26 -19.35 11.96 -12.94
N VAL A 27 -19.78 11.82 -14.20
CA VAL A 27 -19.13 12.49 -15.34
C VAL A 27 -19.19 14.01 -15.20
N LEU A 28 -20.34 14.56 -14.80
CA LEU A 28 -20.48 16.00 -14.58
C LEU A 28 -19.50 16.50 -13.51
N PHE A 29 -19.37 15.80 -12.38
CA PHE A 29 -18.38 16.16 -11.36
C PHE A 29 -16.95 16.08 -11.90
N LEU A 30 -16.61 15.02 -12.63
CA LEU A 30 -15.26 14.80 -13.17
C LEU A 30 -14.89 15.77 -14.29
N SER A 31 -15.89 16.36 -14.97
CA SER A 31 -15.65 17.33 -16.06
C SER A 31 -14.80 18.53 -15.64
N LYS A 32 -14.81 18.90 -14.35
CA LYS A 32 -13.97 19.99 -13.81
C LYS A 32 -12.46 19.72 -13.91
N PHE A 33 -12.06 18.45 -14.06
CA PHE A 33 -10.66 18.05 -14.17
C PHE A 33 -10.16 17.98 -15.63
N ASN A 34 -11.05 18.10 -16.62
CA ASN A 34 -10.70 18.05 -18.05
C ASN A 34 -9.87 16.81 -18.46
N ILE A 35 -10.19 15.63 -17.90
CA ILE A 35 -9.60 14.34 -18.29
C ILE A 35 -10.47 13.67 -19.38
N GLU A 36 -9.82 13.11 -20.38
CA GLU A 36 -10.45 12.41 -21.50
C GLU A 36 -10.09 10.92 -21.48
N THR A 37 -8.80 10.57 -21.58
CA THR A 37 -8.36 9.17 -21.66
C THR A 37 -8.60 8.44 -20.35
N GLY A 38 -8.31 9.09 -19.22
CA GLY A 38 -8.53 8.55 -17.89
C GLY A 38 -9.99 8.57 -17.41
N LEU A 39 -10.93 9.14 -18.17
CA LEU A 39 -12.29 9.38 -17.70
C LEU A 39 -13.01 8.08 -17.27
N GLN A 40 -12.84 6.99 -18.01
CA GLN A 40 -13.49 5.72 -17.67
C GLN A 40 -12.99 5.17 -16.32
N LEU A 41 -11.67 5.20 -16.11
CA LEU A 41 -11.05 4.82 -14.85
C LEU A 41 -11.55 5.71 -13.71
N ALA A 42 -11.58 7.04 -13.92
CA ALA A 42 -12.06 7.99 -12.92
C ALA A 42 -13.54 7.79 -12.57
N VAL A 43 -14.40 7.49 -13.54
CA VAL A 43 -15.82 7.17 -13.28
C VAL A 43 -15.97 5.90 -12.45
N LYS A 44 -15.15 4.88 -12.74
CA LYS A 44 -15.12 3.61 -11.99
C LYS A 44 -14.67 3.86 -10.55
N ALA A 45 -13.59 4.62 -10.36
CA ALA A 45 -13.00 4.97 -9.07
C ALA A 45 -13.62 6.22 -8.41
N PHE A 46 -14.78 6.69 -8.90
CA PHE A 46 -15.39 7.95 -8.49
C PHE A 46 -15.55 8.13 -6.98
N PRO A 47 -15.99 7.14 -6.18
CA PRO A 47 -16.12 7.32 -4.74
C PRO A 47 -14.81 7.72 -4.06
N PHE A 48 -13.68 7.16 -4.51
CA PHE A 48 -12.35 7.44 -3.97
C PHE A 48 -11.83 8.80 -4.40
N ILE A 49 -12.03 9.17 -5.67
CA ILE A 49 -11.71 10.51 -6.18
C ILE A 49 -12.53 11.57 -5.46
N GLN A 50 -13.82 11.29 -5.20
CA GLN A 50 -14.68 12.20 -4.46
C GLN A 50 -14.19 12.39 -3.02
N SER A 51 -13.79 11.30 -2.35
CA SER A 51 -13.22 11.37 -1.00
C SER A 51 -11.90 12.14 -0.97
N LEU A 52 -10.99 11.90 -1.94
CA LEU A 52 -9.75 12.68 -2.07
C LEU A 52 -10.04 14.16 -2.29
N ASN A 53 -10.96 14.50 -3.20
CA ASN A 53 -11.34 15.89 -3.45
C ASN A 53 -12.01 16.55 -2.22
N GLY A 54 -12.66 15.76 -1.36
CA GLY A 54 -13.27 16.27 -0.14
C GLY A 54 -12.24 16.63 0.95
N LEU A 55 -11.03 16.08 0.85
CA LEU A 55 -9.94 16.31 1.81
C LEU A 55 -8.85 17.25 1.27
N TYR A 56 -8.58 17.19 -0.03
CA TYR A 56 -7.54 17.96 -0.70
C TYR A 56 -8.17 18.90 -1.73
N ASP A 57 -8.36 20.16 -1.34
CA ASP A 57 -8.98 21.20 -2.18
C ASP A 57 -8.19 21.51 -3.45
N ASP A 58 -6.87 21.23 -3.44
CA ASP A 58 -5.96 21.44 -4.56
C ASP A 58 -5.85 20.23 -5.51
N LEU A 59 -6.67 19.19 -5.29
CA LEU A 59 -6.67 17.99 -6.13
C LEU A 59 -6.87 18.33 -7.61
N LYS A 60 -5.99 17.81 -8.45
CA LYS A 60 -6.09 17.82 -9.91
C LYS A 60 -5.92 16.41 -10.44
N LEU A 61 -6.64 16.11 -11.52
CA LEU A 61 -6.46 14.91 -12.31
C LEU A 61 -6.02 15.37 -13.70
N LYS A 62 -5.02 14.71 -14.27
CA LYS A 62 -4.58 14.94 -15.66
C LYS A 62 -4.42 13.61 -16.36
N ASP A 63 -4.75 13.56 -17.65
CA ASP A 63 -4.37 12.43 -18.48
C ASP A 63 -2.84 12.34 -18.53
N TYR A 64 -2.32 11.14 -18.29
CA TYR A 64 -0.88 10.91 -18.31
C TYR A 64 -0.59 9.47 -18.71
N LYS A 65 0.14 9.29 -19.81
CA LYS A 65 0.36 7.96 -20.41
C LYS A 65 -1.00 7.24 -20.57
N GLU A 66 -1.10 6.00 -20.11
CA GLU A 66 -2.33 5.19 -20.19
C GLU A 66 -3.24 5.30 -18.96
N GLY A 67 -2.93 6.22 -18.05
CA GLY A 67 -3.64 6.39 -16.79
C GLY A 67 -3.89 7.86 -16.44
N ILE A 68 -3.94 8.12 -15.13
CA ILE A 68 -4.22 9.45 -14.57
C ILE A 68 -3.04 9.86 -13.69
N LEU A 69 -2.63 11.11 -13.81
CA LEU A 69 -1.78 11.75 -12.82
C LEU A 69 -2.67 12.46 -11.78
N LEU A 70 -2.62 11.98 -10.54
CA LEU A 70 -3.22 12.65 -9.38
C LEU A 70 -2.21 13.67 -8.84
N GLU A 71 -2.63 14.93 -8.71
CA GLU A 71 -1.80 15.99 -8.09
C GLU A 71 -2.54 16.60 -6.90
N PHE A 72 -1.95 16.59 -5.71
CA PHE A 72 -2.46 17.22 -4.49
C PHE A 72 -1.34 17.34 -3.45
N GLU A 73 -1.37 18.35 -2.58
CA GLU A 73 -0.32 18.62 -1.57
C GLU A 73 1.12 18.60 -2.13
N ASN A 74 1.30 19.14 -3.35
CA ASN A 74 2.56 19.10 -4.10
C ASN A 74 3.05 17.69 -4.51
N LEU A 75 2.29 16.64 -4.21
CA LEU A 75 2.56 15.29 -4.70
C LEU A 75 2.01 15.09 -6.10
N LYS A 76 2.65 14.20 -6.84
CA LYS A 76 2.25 13.74 -8.17
C LYS A 76 2.30 12.21 -8.20
N ILE A 77 1.13 11.56 -8.27
CA ILE A 77 1.03 10.11 -8.24
C ILE A 77 0.39 9.63 -9.53
N TYR A 78 1.16 8.93 -10.34
CA TYR A 78 0.68 8.27 -11.54
C TYR A 78 0.02 6.93 -11.18
N VAL A 79 -1.24 6.79 -11.58
CA VAL A 79 -2.06 5.60 -11.37
C VAL A 79 -2.70 5.13 -12.68
N GLU A 80 -2.74 3.81 -12.87
CA GLU A 80 -3.26 3.15 -14.07
C GLU A 80 -4.53 2.34 -13.80
N THR A 81 -4.78 1.98 -12.54
CA THR A 81 -5.82 1.02 -12.18
C THR A 81 -6.78 1.54 -11.12
N TYR A 82 -7.95 0.90 -11.04
CA TYR A 82 -8.93 1.20 -9.99
C TYR A 82 -8.36 0.88 -8.60
N GLU A 83 -7.60 -0.20 -8.50
CA GLU A 83 -6.97 -0.64 -7.25
C GLU A 83 -5.92 0.37 -6.78
N GLU A 84 -5.08 0.90 -7.67
CA GLU A 84 -4.12 1.94 -7.29
C GLU A 84 -4.82 3.19 -6.74
N ILE A 85 -5.97 3.60 -7.31
CA ILE A 85 -6.76 4.72 -6.78
C ILE A 85 -7.39 4.36 -5.42
N LEU A 86 -7.79 3.11 -5.21
CA LEU A 86 -8.24 2.60 -3.91
C LEU A 86 -7.11 2.66 -2.88
N ILE A 87 -5.90 2.22 -3.22
CA ILE A 87 -4.71 2.27 -2.36
C ILE A 87 -4.36 3.73 -2.01
N VAL A 88 -4.43 4.66 -2.97
CA VAL A 88 -4.29 6.10 -2.68
C VAL A 88 -5.35 6.54 -1.66
N ASN A 89 -6.59 6.06 -1.77
CA ASN A 89 -7.64 6.40 -0.80
C ASN A 89 -7.38 5.83 0.60
N GLU A 90 -6.95 4.58 0.69
CA GLU A 90 -6.57 3.93 1.94
C GLU A 90 -5.46 4.69 2.66
N ILE A 91 -4.41 5.04 1.92
CA ILE A 91 -3.24 5.69 2.49
C ILE A 91 -3.50 7.18 2.80
N PHE A 92 -4.09 7.92 1.87
CA PHE A 92 -4.22 9.38 1.99
C PHE A 92 -5.56 9.88 2.54
N VAL A 93 -6.60 9.04 2.60
CA VAL A 93 -7.91 9.42 3.17
C VAL A 93 -8.22 8.63 4.43
N LYS A 94 -8.06 7.30 4.41
CA LYS A 94 -8.29 6.47 5.62
C LYS A 94 -7.12 6.55 6.60
N MET A 95 -5.95 6.98 6.14
CA MET A 95 -4.75 7.20 6.93
C MET A 95 -4.23 5.89 7.55
N ASP A 96 -4.34 4.78 6.81
CA ASP A 96 -4.06 3.41 7.30
C ASP A 96 -2.61 3.22 7.78
N TYR A 97 -1.66 4.05 7.32
CA TYR A 97 -0.27 4.02 7.79
C TYR A 97 0.16 5.26 8.57
N ASN A 98 -0.77 6.15 8.94
CA ASN A 98 -0.42 7.37 9.64
C ASN A 98 0.06 7.09 11.06
N PHE A 99 1.24 7.59 11.41
CA PHE A 99 1.80 7.47 12.76
C PHE A 99 2.52 8.74 13.18
N PHE A 100 2.68 8.90 14.49
CA PHE A 100 3.43 10.00 15.07
C PHE A 100 4.44 9.46 16.09
N VAL A 101 5.70 9.80 15.91
CA VAL A 101 6.79 9.56 16.87
C VAL A 101 7.69 10.78 16.92
N ASN A 102 8.22 11.07 18.11
CA ASN A 102 9.11 12.22 18.33
C ASN A 102 10.52 11.97 17.79
N ASP A 103 10.91 10.71 17.66
CA ASP A 103 12.23 10.33 17.18
C ASP A 103 12.36 10.56 15.68
N LYS A 104 13.59 10.82 15.24
CA LYS A 104 13.93 10.70 13.84
C LYS A 104 13.96 9.22 13.46
N VAL A 105 13.36 8.89 12.32
CA VAL A 105 13.17 7.52 11.89
C VAL A 105 13.71 7.27 10.48
N VAL A 106 14.24 6.07 10.29
CA VAL A 106 14.48 5.47 8.99
C VAL A 106 13.38 4.46 8.73
N LEU A 107 12.72 4.60 7.59
CA LEU A 107 11.65 3.70 7.17
C LEU A 107 12.21 2.62 6.24
N ILE A 108 11.72 1.40 6.44
CA ILE A 108 11.90 0.27 5.54
C ILE A 108 10.51 -0.08 5.00
N ASP A 109 10.29 0.11 3.69
CA ASP A 109 9.03 -0.18 2.99
C ASP A 109 9.15 -1.51 2.23
N ILE A 110 8.60 -2.57 2.81
CA ILE A 110 8.56 -3.92 2.22
C ILE A 110 7.23 -4.08 1.48
N GLY A 111 7.32 -4.39 0.18
CA GLY A 111 6.18 -4.39 -0.74
C GLY A 111 5.81 -2.96 -1.12
N THR A 112 6.79 -2.24 -1.68
CA THR A 112 6.63 -0.82 -2.07
C THR A 112 5.58 -0.63 -3.17
N ASN A 113 5.29 -1.68 -3.95
CA ASN A 113 4.36 -1.65 -5.07
C ASN A 113 4.71 -0.50 -6.03
N VAL A 114 3.74 0.33 -6.42
CA VAL A 114 3.94 1.52 -7.28
C VAL A 114 4.38 2.76 -6.50
N GLY A 115 4.81 2.63 -5.23
CA GLY A 115 5.47 3.68 -4.45
C GLY A 115 4.55 4.64 -3.67
N ILE A 116 3.23 4.36 -3.59
CA ILE A 116 2.25 5.25 -2.96
C ILE A 116 2.55 5.46 -1.47
N ALA A 117 2.82 4.39 -0.71
CA ALA A 117 3.14 4.46 0.71
C ALA A 117 4.45 5.23 0.96
N SER A 118 5.51 4.91 0.22
CA SER A 118 6.78 5.64 0.27
C SER A 118 6.62 7.15 0.01
N LEU A 119 5.77 7.56 -0.94
CA LEU A 119 5.47 8.98 -1.17
C LEU A 119 4.67 9.61 -0.02
N PHE A 120 3.70 8.89 0.55
CA PHE A 120 2.96 9.32 1.73
C PHE A 120 3.88 9.62 2.91
N PHE A 121 4.80 8.71 3.22
CA PHE A 121 5.78 8.88 4.31
C PHE A 121 6.83 9.95 4.03
N SER A 122 7.16 10.19 2.75
CA SER A 122 8.11 11.24 2.38
C SER A 122 7.67 12.64 2.84
N ARG A 123 6.35 12.85 3.06
CA ARG A 123 5.81 14.11 3.60
C ARG A 123 6.13 14.33 5.09
N PHE A 124 6.48 13.28 5.84
CA PHE A 124 6.66 13.39 7.29
C PHE A 124 8.05 13.93 7.61
N SER A 125 8.12 14.99 8.41
CA SER A 125 9.39 15.67 8.70
C SER A 125 10.38 14.82 9.51
N ASN A 126 9.90 13.87 10.30
CA ASN A 126 10.71 12.97 11.13
C ASN A 126 11.25 11.75 10.36
N ILE A 127 10.72 11.44 9.16
CA ILE A 127 11.31 10.45 8.26
C ILE A 127 12.59 11.06 7.67
N GLU A 128 13.74 10.47 7.97
CA GLU A 128 15.03 10.90 7.43
C GLU A 128 15.29 10.28 6.06
N LYS A 129 14.94 9.00 5.93
CA LYS A 129 15.35 8.15 4.82
C LYS A 129 14.39 6.98 4.66
N ILE A 130 14.13 6.57 3.43
CA ILE A 130 13.31 5.40 3.10
C ILE A 130 14.14 4.42 2.28
N TYR A 131 14.20 3.18 2.75
CA TYR A 131 14.71 2.01 2.03
C TYR A 131 13.51 1.20 1.56
N ALA A 132 13.41 0.95 0.26
CA ALA A 132 12.22 0.40 -0.38
C ALA A 132 12.55 -0.87 -1.17
N PHE A 133 11.63 -1.83 -1.16
CA PHE A 133 11.81 -3.16 -1.75
C PHE A 133 10.55 -3.59 -2.52
N GLU A 134 10.70 -3.78 -3.83
CA GLU A 134 9.63 -4.25 -4.72
C GLU A 134 10.14 -5.34 -5.68
N PRO A 135 9.65 -6.60 -5.55
CA PRO A 135 10.14 -7.71 -6.36
C PRO A 135 9.71 -7.64 -7.83
N VAL A 136 8.52 -7.11 -8.14
CA VAL A 136 7.98 -7.19 -9.49
C VAL A 136 8.46 -6.00 -10.32
N ASP A 137 9.11 -6.28 -11.45
CA ASP A 137 9.71 -5.27 -12.32
C ASP A 137 8.71 -4.21 -12.82
N ASP A 138 7.46 -4.60 -13.11
CA ASP A 138 6.42 -3.69 -13.60
C ASP A 138 6.04 -2.62 -12.55
N THR A 139 5.75 -3.04 -11.32
CA THR A 139 5.45 -2.16 -10.18
C THR A 139 6.68 -1.36 -9.77
N TYR A 140 7.86 -1.98 -9.76
CA TYR A 140 9.14 -1.32 -9.51
C TYR A 140 9.39 -0.17 -10.49
N LYS A 141 9.20 -0.39 -11.80
CA LYS A 141 9.36 0.65 -12.83
C LYS A 141 8.34 1.78 -12.68
N GLN A 142 7.09 1.47 -12.32
CA GLN A 142 6.09 2.49 -12.05
C GLN A 142 6.41 3.29 -10.77
N ALA A 143 6.91 2.65 -9.72
CA ALA A 143 7.40 3.33 -8.52
C ALA A 143 8.57 4.28 -8.84
N LEU A 144 9.54 3.86 -9.66
CA LEU A 144 10.61 4.75 -10.12
C LEU A 144 10.06 5.98 -10.86
N LEU A 145 9.06 5.80 -11.72
CA LEU A 145 8.38 6.92 -12.37
C LEU A 145 7.72 7.84 -11.33
N ASN A 146 6.96 7.28 -10.39
CA ASN A 146 6.34 8.05 -9.31
C ASN A 146 7.36 8.81 -8.46
N PHE A 147 8.47 8.20 -8.07
CA PHE A 147 9.54 8.89 -7.35
C PHE A 147 10.16 10.00 -8.20
N SER A 148 10.35 9.78 -9.51
CA SER A 148 10.90 10.79 -10.42
C SER A 148 10.00 12.01 -10.63
N LEU A 149 8.69 11.87 -10.41
CA LEU A 149 7.72 12.96 -10.47
C LEU A 149 7.74 13.83 -9.20
N ASN A 150 8.40 13.38 -8.13
CA ASN A 150 8.41 13.99 -6.80
C ASN A 150 9.83 14.25 -6.25
N LYS A 151 10.81 14.52 -7.12
CA LYS A 151 12.24 14.62 -6.75
C LYS A 151 12.56 15.55 -5.57
N ASP A 152 11.80 16.64 -5.41
CA ASP A 152 12.05 17.64 -4.37
C ASP A 152 11.55 17.21 -2.98
N MET A 153 10.70 16.17 -2.90
CA MET A 153 10.09 15.73 -1.64
C MET A 153 10.35 14.26 -1.32
N VAL A 154 10.60 13.42 -2.33
CA VAL A 154 10.78 11.98 -2.14
C VAL A 154 11.99 11.69 -1.25
N LYS A 155 11.79 10.88 -0.21
CA LYS A 155 12.84 10.48 0.75
C LYS A 155 13.36 9.06 0.52
N VAL A 156 12.93 8.42 -0.56
CA VAL A 156 13.44 7.12 -1.00
C VAL A 156 14.85 7.28 -1.49
N SER A 157 15.78 6.77 -0.70
CA SER A 157 17.22 6.89 -0.93
C SER A 157 17.85 5.65 -1.54
N ASP A 158 17.19 4.51 -1.34
CA ASP A 158 17.67 3.20 -1.77
C ASP A 158 16.43 2.39 -2.13
N PHE A 159 16.27 2.06 -3.41
CA PHE A 159 15.12 1.33 -3.92
C PHE A 159 15.60 0.12 -4.71
N GLN A 160 15.15 -1.04 -4.28
CA GLN A 160 15.67 -2.32 -4.73
C GLN A 160 14.60 -3.13 -5.46
N ASN A 161 14.96 -3.67 -6.63
CA ASN A 161 14.09 -4.54 -7.42
C ASN A 161 14.23 -6.01 -6.99
N TYR A 162 13.96 -6.26 -5.72
CA TYR A 162 13.84 -7.60 -5.15
C TYR A 162 12.93 -7.53 -3.92
N GLY A 163 12.29 -8.66 -3.61
CA GLY A 163 11.51 -8.83 -2.39
C GLY A 163 12.39 -9.28 -1.23
N LEU A 164 11.85 -9.21 -0.02
CA LEU A 164 12.50 -9.71 1.19
C LEU A 164 11.81 -10.97 1.69
N GLY A 165 12.59 -11.92 2.17
CA GLY A 165 12.11 -13.21 2.66
C GLY A 165 13.15 -13.87 3.56
N LYS A 166 12.97 -15.16 3.87
CA LYS A 166 13.88 -15.86 4.81
C LYS A 166 15.22 -16.30 4.26
N SER A 167 15.36 -16.35 2.94
CA SER A 167 16.57 -16.79 2.26
C SER A 167 16.65 -16.23 0.86
N ASP A 168 17.88 -16.10 0.35
CA ASP A 168 18.14 -15.74 -1.04
C ASP A 168 17.62 -16.83 -1.98
N ARG A 169 16.74 -16.46 -2.91
CA ARG A 169 16.19 -17.38 -3.92
C ARG A 169 15.63 -16.63 -5.13
N ASN A 170 15.44 -17.37 -6.22
CA ASN A 170 14.54 -16.97 -7.29
C ASN A 170 13.15 -17.54 -6.99
N GLU A 171 12.11 -16.78 -7.31
CA GLU A 171 10.72 -17.20 -7.16
C GLU A 171 9.89 -16.75 -8.36
N VAL A 172 8.69 -17.30 -8.51
CA VAL A 172 7.75 -16.91 -9.56
C VAL A 172 6.47 -16.43 -8.93
N PHE A 173 6.09 -15.19 -9.22
CA PHE A 173 4.83 -14.60 -8.79
C PHE A 173 3.81 -14.65 -9.93
N LEU A 174 2.54 -14.84 -9.58
CA LEU A 174 1.42 -14.65 -10.48
C LEU A 174 1.03 -13.16 -10.45
N PHE A 175 1.26 -12.46 -11.54
CA PHE A 175 1.02 -11.04 -11.66
C PHE A 175 -0.17 -10.76 -12.56
N ASN A 176 -1.06 -9.86 -12.12
CA ASN A 176 -2.13 -9.31 -12.93
C ASN A 176 -2.03 -7.78 -12.89
N LYS A 177 -1.82 -7.16 -14.05
CA LYS A 177 -1.63 -5.71 -14.18
C LYS A 177 -2.80 -4.88 -13.66
N ASN A 178 -4.00 -5.45 -13.52
CA ASN A 178 -5.20 -4.73 -13.08
C ASN A 178 -5.41 -4.79 -11.55
N VAL A 179 -4.69 -5.68 -10.86
CA VAL A 179 -4.72 -5.89 -9.39
C VAL A 179 -3.30 -6.07 -8.84
N LYS A 180 -2.43 -5.11 -9.17
CA LYS A 180 -0.99 -5.13 -8.85
C LYS A 180 -0.73 -5.24 -7.34
N GLY A 181 -1.56 -4.61 -6.52
CA GLY A 181 -1.49 -4.63 -5.05
C GLY A 181 -1.52 -6.03 -4.47
N ASN A 182 -2.25 -6.95 -5.11
CA ASN A 182 -2.44 -8.32 -4.64
C ASN A 182 -1.33 -9.31 -5.05
N THR A 183 -0.19 -8.82 -5.55
CA THR A 183 0.88 -9.67 -6.08
C THR A 183 1.87 -10.08 -4.99
N GLY A 184 1.99 -11.39 -4.75
CA GLY A 184 2.96 -11.97 -3.83
C GLY A 184 2.93 -13.49 -3.82
N VAL A 185 3.49 -14.09 -2.76
CA VAL A 185 3.63 -15.54 -2.60
C VAL A 185 2.29 -16.28 -2.49
N ARG A 186 1.19 -15.57 -2.24
CA ARG A 186 -0.17 -16.14 -2.17
C ARG A 186 -0.62 -16.76 -3.50
N GLY A 187 -0.21 -16.17 -4.63
CA GLY A 187 -0.63 -16.60 -5.97
C GLY A 187 -2.14 -16.83 -6.07
N LYS A 188 -2.54 -18.06 -6.42
CA LYS A 188 -3.95 -18.46 -6.60
C LYS A 188 -4.80 -18.44 -5.32
N MET A 189 -4.18 -18.36 -4.14
CA MET A 189 -4.90 -18.29 -2.87
C MET A 189 -5.40 -16.87 -2.56
N SER A 190 -4.96 -15.85 -3.30
CA SER A 190 -5.44 -14.49 -3.11
C SER A 190 -6.95 -14.42 -3.36
N SER A 191 -7.69 -13.78 -2.45
CA SER A 191 -9.13 -13.54 -2.61
C SER A 191 -9.46 -12.65 -3.81
N SER A 192 -8.47 -11.89 -4.27
CA SER A 192 -8.55 -11.03 -5.46
C SER A 192 -8.00 -11.71 -6.71
N PHE A 193 -7.66 -13.01 -6.65
CA PHE A 193 -7.14 -13.74 -7.80
C PHE A 193 -8.19 -13.78 -8.92
N ASP A 194 -7.86 -13.11 -10.01
CA ASP A 194 -8.58 -13.20 -11.27
C ASP A 194 -7.68 -13.94 -12.25
N ALA A 195 -8.14 -15.08 -12.77
CA ALA A 195 -7.40 -15.88 -13.73
C ALA A 195 -7.24 -15.20 -15.10
N SER A 196 -8.00 -14.13 -15.37
CA SER A 196 -7.85 -13.35 -16.60
C SER A 196 -6.58 -12.50 -16.55
N GLU A 197 -5.85 -12.45 -17.67
CA GLU A 197 -4.66 -11.59 -17.84
C GLU A 197 -3.52 -11.83 -16.82
N VAL A 198 -3.46 -13.02 -16.21
CA VAL A 198 -2.35 -13.41 -15.32
C VAL A 198 -1.13 -13.81 -16.13
N VAL A 199 0.04 -13.30 -15.73
CA VAL A 199 1.34 -13.70 -16.24
C VAL A 199 2.25 -14.13 -15.11
N GLU A 200 3.18 -15.04 -15.38
CA GLU A 200 4.24 -15.40 -14.46
C GLU A 200 5.36 -14.35 -14.54
N LYS A 201 5.86 -13.91 -13.39
CA LYS A 201 6.99 -12.99 -13.26
C LYS A 201 8.04 -13.64 -12.39
N GLU A 202 9.23 -13.85 -12.94
CA GLU A 202 10.40 -14.23 -12.16
C GLU A 202 10.82 -13.05 -11.27
N VAL A 203 11.04 -13.33 -10.00
CA VAL A 203 11.43 -12.33 -9.01
C VAL A 203 12.61 -12.83 -8.19
N LEU A 204 13.41 -11.89 -7.69
CA LEU A 204 14.47 -12.16 -6.73
C LEU A 204 13.94 -11.91 -5.32
N ILE A 205 14.24 -12.84 -4.41
CA ILE A 205 14.02 -12.67 -2.98
C ILE A 205 15.37 -12.66 -2.28
N LYS A 206 15.59 -11.68 -1.42
CA LYS A 206 16.78 -11.54 -0.58
C LYS A 206 16.45 -11.79 0.88
N LYS A 207 17.44 -12.32 1.60
CA LYS A 207 17.32 -12.57 3.04
C LYS A 207 17.08 -11.26 3.80
N VAL A 208 15.97 -11.17 4.52
CA VAL A 208 15.54 -9.94 5.20
C VAL A 208 16.51 -9.49 6.29
N SER A 209 17.04 -10.41 7.10
CA SER A 209 18.01 -10.08 8.15
C SER A 209 19.25 -9.35 7.62
N SER A 210 19.78 -9.79 6.47
CA SER A 210 20.92 -9.13 5.82
C SER A 210 20.65 -7.64 5.53
N GLU A 211 19.45 -7.33 5.00
CA GLU A 211 19.07 -5.94 4.69
C GLU A 211 18.78 -5.13 5.96
N ILE A 212 18.10 -5.70 6.96
CA ILE A 212 17.85 -5.02 8.24
C ILE A 212 19.18 -4.67 8.95
N GLU A 213 20.13 -5.62 9.00
CA GLU A 213 21.44 -5.40 9.61
C GLU A 213 22.24 -4.34 8.85
N ARG A 214 22.25 -4.40 7.51
CA ARG A 214 22.90 -3.40 6.65
C ARG A 214 22.33 -2.01 6.91
N ILE A 215 21.01 -1.86 6.86
CA ILE A 215 20.33 -0.57 7.05
C ILE A 215 20.55 -0.04 8.46
N LYS A 216 20.50 -0.90 9.48
CA LYS A 216 20.77 -0.47 10.86
C LYS A 216 22.22 -0.01 11.04
N LYS A 217 23.18 -0.69 10.42
CA LYS A 217 24.60 -0.31 10.45
C LYS A 217 24.84 1.04 9.75
N GLU A 218 24.14 1.30 8.65
CA GLU A 218 24.18 2.60 7.95
C GLU A 218 23.53 3.73 8.76
N ASN A 219 22.57 3.40 9.63
CA ASN A 219 21.77 4.36 10.39
C ASN A 219 21.77 4.04 11.91
N PRO A 220 22.93 4.10 12.58
CA PRO A 220 23.08 3.57 13.95
C PRO A 220 22.25 4.33 14.99
N LEU A 221 22.06 5.64 14.79
CA LEU A 221 21.35 6.53 15.73
C LEU A 221 19.85 6.63 15.48
N SER A 222 19.39 6.28 14.28
CA SER A 222 17.98 6.42 13.91
C SER A 222 17.17 5.22 14.42
N LYS A 223 15.91 5.50 14.76
CA LYS A 223 14.91 4.48 15.02
C LYS A 223 14.48 3.84 13.71
N ILE A 224 14.29 2.52 13.70
CA ILE A 224 13.87 1.79 12.50
C ILE A 224 12.37 1.52 12.56
N VAL A 225 11.65 1.98 11.54
CA VAL A 225 10.24 1.65 11.30
C VAL A 225 10.17 0.74 10.09
N VAL A 226 9.46 -0.38 10.21
CA VAL A 226 9.17 -1.25 9.06
C VAL A 226 7.70 -1.11 8.70
N LYS A 227 7.41 -0.63 7.49
CA LYS A 227 6.13 -0.87 6.85
C LYS A 227 6.23 -2.18 6.07
N MET A 228 5.28 -3.07 6.25
CA MET A 228 5.26 -4.37 5.59
C MET A 228 3.85 -4.70 5.12
N ASP A 229 3.72 -4.83 3.82
CA ASP A 229 2.53 -5.33 3.14
C ASP A 229 3.05 -6.00 1.87
N CYS A 230 3.24 -7.31 1.93
CA CYS A 230 3.95 -8.07 0.90
C CYS A 230 3.22 -9.34 0.48
N GLU A 231 1.90 -9.33 0.66
CA GLU A 231 0.99 -10.33 0.11
C GLU A 231 1.41 -11.77 0.42
N GLY A 232 1.61 -12.06 1.71
CA GLY A 232 1.85 -13.41 2.26
C GLY A 232 3.30 -13.70 2.68
N GLY A 233 4.25 -12.85 2.29
CA GLY A 233 5.66 -12.98 2.66
C GLY A 233 5.95 -12.68 4.13
N GLU A 234 4.98 -12.12 4.86
CA GLU A 234 5.17 -11.60 6.22
C GLU A 234 5.66 -12.70 7.16
N TYR A 235 5.11 -13.91 7.04
CA TYR A 235 5.41 -15.01 7.96
C TYR A 235 6.85 -15.50 7.88
N GLU A 236 7.40 -15.64 6.67
CA GLU A 236 8.79 -16.07 6.51
C GLU A 236 9.76 -14.94 6.86
N ILE A 237 9.36 -13.68 6.63
CA ILE A 237 10.13 -12.53 7.11
C ILE A 237 10.22 -12.57 8.64
N PHE A 238 9.09 -12.75 9.35
CA PHE A 238 9.11 -12.88 10.81
C PHE A 238 9.87 -14.12 11.31
N GLU A 239 9.83 -15.23 10.58
CA GLU A 239 10.65 -16.43 10.85
C GLU A 239 12.14 -16.07 10.87
N ASP A 240 12.66 -15.46 9.79
CA ASP A 240 14.08 -15.09 9.70
C ASP A 240 14.47 -13.97 10.69
N LEU A 241 13.63 -12.95 10.85
CA LEU A 241 13.89 -11.86 11.79
C LEU A 241 14.06 -12.37 13.23
N GLN A 242 13.33 -13.42 13.60
CA GLN A 242 13.45 -14.08 14.89
C GLN A 242 14.70 -14.97 14.95
N GLU A 243 14.91 -15.85 13.97
CA GLU A 243 16.04 -16.79 13.97
C GLU A 243 17.41 -16.10 13.94
N SER A 244 17.52 -15.00 13.18
CA SER A 244 18.72 -14.18 13.09
C SER A 244 18.88 -13.18 14.24
N ASN A 245 17.86 -13.01 15.10
CA ASN A 245 17.77 -11.96 16.10
C ASN A 245 17.78 -10.52 15.51
N SER A 246 17.67 -10.36 14.18
CA SER A 246 17.62 -9.05 13.51
C SER A 246 16.40 -8.21 13.89
N ILE A 247 15.32 -8.84 14.38
CA ILE A 247 14.15 -8.13 14.89
C ILE A 247 14.50 -7.11 15.99
N GLN A 248 15.61 -7.31 16.70
CA GLN A 248 16.07 -6.39 17.73
C GLN A 248 16.52 -5.02 17.19
N ASN A 249 16.84 -4.94 15.90
CA ASN A 249 17.21 -3.70 15.21
C ASN A 249 15.99 -2.87 14.77
N ILE A 250 14.78 -3.40 14.94
CA ILE A 250 13.53 -2.75 14.56
C ILE A 250 12.85 -2.17 15.81
N ASP A 251 12.36 -0.94 15.71
CA ASP A 251 11.68 -0.26 16.81
C ASP A 251 10.15 -0.27 16.63
N TYR A 252 9.67 -0.20 15.39
CA TYR A 252 8.25 -0.13 15.07
C TYR A 252 7.88 -0.99 13.85
N PHE A 253 6.69 -1.55 13.85
CA PHE A 253 6.06 -2.20 12.69
C PHE A 253 4.71 -1.55 12.37
N LEU A 254 4.49 -1.33 11.07
CA LEU A 254 3.22 -1.00 10.43
C LEU A 254 2.95 -2.12 9.43
N LEU A 255 2.18 -3.12 9.84
CA LEU A 255 2.14 -4.41 9.15
C LEU A 255 0.71 -4.76 8.73
N GLU A 256 0.55 -5.13 7.46
CA GLU A 256 -0.62 -5.84 6.96
C GLU A 256 -0.27 -7.32 6.78
N TRP A 257 -1.06 -8.22 7.35
CA TRP A 257 -0.86 -9.67 7.24
C TRP A 257 -1.96 -10.30 6.40
N HIS A 258 -1.63 -11.44 5.76
CA HIS A 258 -2.50 -12.12 4.81
C HIS A 258 -2.64 -13.62 5.11
N ASP A 259 -3.87 -14.13 5.06
CA ASP A 259 -4.29 -15.54 5.12
C ASP A 259 -4.03 -16.30 6.43
N LYS A 260 -2.78 -16.40 6.94
CA LYS A 260 -2.45 -17.29 8.08
C LYS A 260 -2.82 -16.71 9.45
N GLY A 261 -3.48 -15.56 9.47
CA GLY A 261 -3.91 -14.86 10.68
C GLY A 261 -2.78 -14.11 11.38
N SER A 262 -3.15 -13.37 12.42
CA SER A 262 -2.23 -12.53 13.19
C SER A 262 -1.45 -13.29 14.29
N LYS A 263 -1.96 -14.45 14.74
CA LYS A 263 -1.40 -15.20 15.89
C LYS A 263 0.08 -15.57 15.75
N PRO A 264 0.57 -16.08 14.59
CA PRO A 264 2.00 -16.41 14.45
C PRO A 264 2.89 -15.19 14.64
N ILE A 265 2.47 -14.04 14.11
CA ILE A 265 3.21 -12.78 14.17
C ILE A 265 3.16 -12.20 15.59
N HIS A 266 1.99 -12.23 16.24
CA HIS A 266 1.83 -11.83 17.64
C HIS A 266 2.76 -12.59 18.59
N LYS A 267 2.98 -13.88 18.33
CA LYS A 267 3.89 -14.71 19.12
C LYS A 267 5.32 -14.16 19.01
N VAL A 268 5.84 -13.99 17.79
CA VAL A 268 7.19 -13.46 17.55
C VAL A 268 7.36 -12.07 18.16
N LEU A 269 6.39 -11.17 17.96
CA LEU A 269 6.41 -9.83 18.54
C LEU A 269 6.49 -9.86 20.07
N LYS A 270 5.65 -10.66 20.74
CA LYS A 270 5.63 -10.78 22.20
C LYS A 270 6.93 -11.36 22.75
N GLU A 271 7.45 -12.42 22.12
CA GLU A 271 8.71 -13.06 22.52
C GLU A 271 9.91 -12.11 22.39
N ASN A 272 9.82 -11.10 21.53
CA ASN A 272 10.86 -10.10 21.30
C ASN A 272 10.60 -8.74 21.98
N GLY A 273 9.65 -8.67 22.92
CA GLY A 273 9.42 -7.48 23.75
C GLY A 273 8.63 -6.35 23.08
N PHE A 274 7.86 -6.64 22.04
CA PHE A 274 6.98 -5.65 21.42
C PHE A 274 5.62 -5.61 22.10
N GLY A 275 5.12 -4.39 22.34
CA GLY A 275 3.69 -4.13 22.52
C GLY A 275 3.04 -3.96 21.14
N TYR A 276 1.78 -4.34 20.98
CA TYR A 276 1.08 -4.17 19.70
C TYR A 276 -0.42 -3.90 19.85
N PHE A 277 -0.97 -3.20 18.85
CA PHE A 277 -2.39 -3.10 18.56
C PHE A 277 -2.67 -3.88 17.26
N SER A 278 -3.72 -4.69 17.24
CA SER A 278 -4.04 -5.51 16.06
C SER A 278 -5.54 -5.45 15.76
N GLN A 279 -5.85 -5.31 14.48
CA GLN A 279 -7.21 -5.19 13.96
C GLN A 279 -7.39 -6.13 12.78
N ASN A 280 -8.47 -6.89 12.75
CA ASN A 280 -8.86 -7.64 11.56
C ASN A 280 -9.60 -6.70 10.61
N LEU A 281 -9.16 -6.63 9.35
CA LEU A 281 -9.84 -5.88 8.30
C LEU A 281 -10.87 -6.78 7.59
N SER A 282 -10.53 -8.07 7.45
CA SER A 282 -11.39 -9.11 6.87
C SER A 282 -11.16 -10.46 7.57
N HIS A 283 -11.71 -11.54 7.01
CA HIS A 283 -11.44 -12.89 7.52
C HIS A 283 -10.02 -13.39 7.17
N ASN A 284 -9.37 -12.81 6.14
CA ASN A 284 -8.07 -13.24 5.63
C ASN A 284 -7.03 -12.12 5.63
N ALA A 285 -7.32 -10.93 6.17
CA ALA A 285 -6.35 -9.85 6.28
C ALA A 285 -6.57 -9.01 7.53
N GLY A 286 -5.50 -8.37 7.99
CA GLY A 286 -5.57 -7.45 9.11
C GLY A 286 -4.29 -6.66 9.31
N MET A 287 -4.41 -5.64 10.17
CA MET A 287 -3.34 -4.72 10.49
C MET A 287 -2.76 -5.00 11.88
N ILE A 288 -1.45 -4.81 12.02
CA ILE A 288 -0.71 -4.85 13.28
C ILE A 288 0.19 -3.61 13.35
N TYR A 289 0.05 -2.87 14.44
CA TYR A 289 0.90 -1.75 14.81
C TYR A 289 1.69 -2.19 16.03
N ALA A 290 3.00 -2.37 15.90
CA ALA A 290 3.84 -2.83 16.99
C ALA A 290 4.95 -1.82 17.31
N PHE A 291 5.32 -1.75 18.58
CA PHE A 291 6.39 -0.90 19.06
C PHE A 291 7.19 -1.64 20.13
N LYS A 292 8.51 -1.45 20.11
CA LYS A 292 9.39 -2.06 21.11
C LYS A 292 9.11 -1.43 22.47
N SER A 293 8.68 -2.24 23.43
CA SER A 293 8.44 -1.75 24.79
C SER A 293 9.80 -1.52 25.45
N LYS A 294 10.03 -0.33 26.02
CA LYS A 294 11.16 -0.14 26.93
C LYS A 294 10.87 -0.98 28.17
N ILE A 295 11.63 -2.05 28.37
CA ILE A 295 11.69 -2.80 29.63
C ILE A 295 12.49 -1.96 30.62
#